data_AF-A0A0R2P056-F1
#
_entry.id   AF-A0A0R2P056-F1
#
_cell.length_a   1.000
_cell.length_b   1.000
_cell.length_c   1.000
_cell.angle_alpha   90.00
_cell.angle_beta   90.00
_cell.angle_gamma   90.00
#
_symmetry.space_group_name_H-M   'P 1'
#
loop_
_entity.id
_entity.type
_entity.pdbx_description
1 polymer ?
#
loop_
_entity_poly.entity_id
_entity_poly.type
_entity_poly.pdbx_seq_one_letter_code
_entity_poly.pdbx_strand_id
1 'polypeptide(L)'
;MIKDLSTLINNKIPFWKQPLFILRVIIIVGLVYIVGHLTIQYFCEPKVTAQTINLRDMPTPKGHIIEKLAYGTRLKVEKKNVHTKWWRVKVGHHQGWVASWLIHQTKYRAINSLAEATIVLDPGHGGIDSGTIGLHGAMEKTYTLPTALAVAQLLRSKYSRVILTRQSDQSVSLSKRPKIANMDKATLFISFHFNSAGKKNAAQGFEVFQYHQNARKLAQKLNNNFVNLPLVNRGIAFGDFEVLRDNQRPAVLIEMGFMDSTHDFKHIKSKIYQRLVARDVVRGITQYVH
;
A
#
# COMPACT_ATOMS: atom_id res chain seq x y z
N MET A 1 47.93 -79.92 29.04
CA MET A 1 47.71 -78.46 29.24
C MET A 1 46.71 -77.98 28.19
N ILE A 2 45.43 -78.29 28.39
CA ILE A 2 44.35 -77.89 27.47
C ILE A 2 43.78 -76.60 28.04
N LYS A 3 44.13 -75.46 27.41
CA LYS A 3 43.51 -74.17 27.73
C LYS A 3 42.05 -74.22 27.25
N ASP A 4 41.18 -73.95 28.18
CA ASP A 4 39.73 -73.90 28.08
C ASP A 4 39.26 -72.95 26.96
N LEU A 5 38.78 -73.52 25.85
CA LEU A 5 38.20 -72.80 24.71
C LEU A 5 36.83 -72.17 25.03
N SER A 6 36.23 -72.43 26.21
CA SER A 6 34.94 -71.85 26.60
C SER A 6 35.00 -70.33 26.88
N THR A 7 36.20 -69.77 27.04
CA THR A 7 36.42 -68.33 27.28
C THR A 7 36.42 -67.47 26.00
N LEU A 8 36.41 -68.09 24.81
CA LEU A 8 36.45 -67.37 23.52
C LEU A 8 35.08 -66.98 22.96
N ILE A 9 33.96 -67.30 23.63
CA ILE A 9 32.61 -67.17 23.03
C ILE A 9 31.77 -66.00 23.55
N ASN A 10 32.14 -65.25 24.59
CA ASN A 10 31.20 -64.27 25.20
C ASN A 10 31.58 -62.79 25.19
N ASN A 11 32.49 -62.35 24.31
CA ASN A 11 32.58 -60.92 23.98
C ASN A 11 31.61 -60.56 22.84
N LYS A 12 30.31 -60.84 23.03
CA LYS A 12 29.29 -60.24 22.17
C LYS A 12 29.35 -58.73 22.37
N ILE A 13 29.62 -58.00 21.28
CA ILE A 13 29.56 -56.54 21.27
C ILE A 13 28.22 -56.12 21.91
N PRO A 14 28.23 -55.27 22.97
CA PRO A 14 27.01 -54.80 23.60
C PRO A 14 26.05 -54.28 22.54
N PHE A 15 24.76 -54.60 22.66
CA PHE A 15 23.77 -54.29 21.62
C PHE A 15 23.80 -52.81 21.18
N TRP A 16 24.04 -51.88 22.11
CA TRP A 16 24.14 -50.45 21.81
C TRP A 16 25.42 -50.02 21.06
N LYS A 17 26.45 -50.87 21.02
CA LYS A 17 27.67 -50.66 20.22
C LYS A 17 27.59 -51.36 18.86
N GLN A 18 26.51 -52.11 18.59
CA GLN A 18 26.33 -52.74 17.28
C GLN A 18 26.10 -51.67 16.20
N PRO A 19 26.76 -51.75 15.03
CA PRO A 19 26.61 -50.77 13.96
C PRO A 19 25.15 -50.53 13.55
N LEU A 20 24.32 -51.59 13.56
CA LEU A 20 22.89 -51.51 13.27
C LEU A 20 22.12 -50.70 14.31
N PHE A 21 22.47 -50.80 15.60
CA PHE A 21 21.86 -50.00 16.65
C PHE A 21 22.22 -48.52 16.49
N ILE A 22 23.51 -48.22 16.29
CA ILE A 22 23.99 -46.85 16.07
C ILE A 22 23.31 -46.24 14.84
N LEU A 23 23.22 -46.99 13.74
CA LEU A 23 22.53 -46.56 12.52
C LEU A 23 21.04 -46.26 12.78
N ARG A 24 20.33 -47.11 13.54
CA ARG A 24 18.93 -46.86 13.92
C ARG A 24 18.78 -45.60 14.75
N VAL A 25 19.67 -45.38 15.73
CA VAL A 25 19.66 -44.15 16.56
C VAL A 25 19.87 -42.91 15.68
N ILE A 26 20.84 -42.95 14.75
CA ILE A 26 21.08 -41.84 13.82
C ILE A 26 19.84 -41.56 12.95
N ILE A 27 19.20 -42.58 12.40
CA ILE A 27 17.97 -42.42 11.60
C ILE A 27 16.85 -41.81 12.44
N ILE A 28 16.63 -42.30 13.67
CA ILE A 28 15.58 -41.78 14.56
C ILE A 28 15.83 -40.32 14.92
N VAL A 29 17.06 -39.98 15.32
CA VAL A 29 17.43 -38.59 15.63
C VAL A 29 17.26 -37.69 14.41
N GLY A 30 17.68 -38.16 13.23
CA GLY A 30 17.48 -37.46 11.96
C GLY A 30 16.00 -37.22 11.64
N LEU A 31 15.15 -38.24 11.79
CA LEU A 31 13.71 -38.12 11.59
C LEU A 31 13.07 -37.15 12.59
N VAL A 32 13.43 -37.23 13.88
CA VAL A 32 12.93 -36.30 14.92
C VAL A 32 13.34 -34.87 14.58
N TYR A 33 14.59 -34.65 14.16
CA TYR A 33 15.05 -33.35 13.72
C TYR A 33 14.26 -32.83 12.52
N ILE A 34 14.06 -33.66 11.48
CA ILE A 34 13.29 -33.29 10.29
C ILE A 34 11.84 -32.96 10.64
N VAL A 35 11.16 -33.83 11.40
CA VAL A 35 9.78 -33.62 11.82
C VAL A 35 9.67 -32.38 12.70
N GLY A 36 10.59 -32.19 13.65
CA GLY A 36 10.64 -30.99 14.50
C GLY A 36 10.83 -29.72 13.67
N HIS A 37 11.76 -29.73 12.71
CA HIS A 37 12.00 -28.59 11.83
C HIS A 37 10.77 -28.27 10.95
N LEU A 38 10.14 -29.28 10.34
CA LEU A 38 8.94 -29.10 9.53
C LEU A 38 7.76 -28.60 10.37
N THR A 39 7.64 -29.10 11.61
CA THR A 39 6.61 -28.68 12.57
C THR A 39 6.79 -27.21 12.94
N ILE A 40 8.01 -26.78 13.31
CA ILE A 40 8.32 -25.38 13.62
C ILE A 40 8.00 -24.49 12.41
N GLN A 41 8.43 -24.87 11.20
CA GLN A 41 8.11 -24.11 9.99
C GLN A 41 6.60 -23.95 9.79
N TYR A 42 5.83 -25.03 9.91
CA TYR A 42 4.38 -25.01 9.77
C TYR A 42 3.70 -24.09 10.80
N PHE A 43 4.17 -24.07 12.05
CA PHE A 43 3.62 -23.19 13.09
C PHE A 43 4.09 -21.74 12.98
N CYS A 44 5.23 -21.47 12.33
CA CYS A 44 5.71 -20.12 12.05
C CYS A 44 5.08 -19.47 10.81
N GLU A 45 4.38 -20.24 9.96
CA GLU A 45 3.67 -19.69 8.79
C GLU A 45 2.48 -18.81 9.21
N PRO A 46 2.34 -17.60 8.64
CA PRO A 46 1.23 -16.71 8.97
C PRO A 46 -0.11 -17.32 8.52
N LYS A 47 -1.14 -17.09 9.34
CA LYS A 47 -2.53 -17.41 9.01
C LYS A 47 -3.27 -16.16 8.57
N VAL A 48 -4.15 -16.33 7.59
CA VAL A 48 -5.18 -15.34 7.27
C VAL A 48 -6.14 -15.24 8.45
N THR A 49 -6.24 -14.06 9.05
CA THR A 49 -7.24 -13.76 10.10
C THR A 49 -8.33 -12.79 9.63
N ALA A 50 -8.23 -12.28 8.39
CA ALA A 50 -9.36 -11.68 7.68
C ALA A 50 -10.39 -12.75 7.25
N GLN A 51 -11.62 -12.33 6.96
CA GLN A 51 -12.67 -13.26 6.51
C GLN A 51 -12.31 -13.90 5.17
N THR A 52 -11.82 -13.08 4.23
CA THR A 52 -11.29 -13.54 2.95
C THR A 52 -10.26 -12.57 2.41
N ILE A 53 -9.22 -13.07 1.75
CA ILE A 53 -8.27 -12.27 0.95
C ILE A 53 -8.12 -12.83 -0.47
N ASN A 54 -7.64 -12.05 -1.42
CA ASN A 54 -7.36 -12.56 -2.76
C ASN A 54 -5.89 -12.99 -2.89
N LEU A 55 -5.68 -14.17 -3.47
CA LEU A 55 -4.43 -14.58 -4.08
C LEU A 55 -4.44 -14.12 -5.54
N ARG A 56 -3.48 -13.26 -5.91
CA ARG A 56 -3.39 -12.69 -7.27
C ARG A 56 -2.17 -13.19 -8.04
N ASP A 57 -2.26 -13.23 -9.36
CA ASP A 57 -1.13 -13.55 -10.23
C ASP A 57 -0.01 -12.49 -10.20
N MET A 58 -0.39 -11.24 -9.94
CA MET A 58 0.49 -10.08 -9.85
C MET A 58 0.26 -9.29 -8.55
N PRO A 59 1.28 -8.60 -8.02
CA PRO A 59 1.20 -7.83 -6.79
C PRO A 59 0.51 -6.46 -7.00
N THR A 60 -0.73 -6.49 -7.49
CA THR A 60 -1.51 -5.30 -7.81
C THR A 60 -3.01 -5.62 -7.73
N PRO A 61 -3.87 -4.68 -7.30
CA PRO A 61 -5.32 -4.87 -7.31
C PRO A 61 -5.91 -5.15 -8.71
N LYS A 62 -5.17 -4.85 -9.78
CA LYS A 62 -5.57 -5.14 -11.17
C LYS A 62 -5.17 -6.54 -11.67
N GLY A 63 -4.44 -7.33 -10.87
CA GLY A 63 -4.03 -8.69 -11.25
C GLY A 63 -5.22 -9.65 -11.25
N HIS A 64 -5.15 -10.75 -11.98
CA HIS A 64 -6.18 -11.78 -11.96
C HIS A 64 -6.24 -12.45 -10.57
N ILE A 65 -7.45 -12.69 -10.05
CA ILE A 65 -7.65 -13.43 -8.80
C ILE A 65 -7.52 -14.92 -9.11
N ILE A 66 -6.44 -15.54 -8.64
CA ILE A 66 -6.22 -16.99 -8.74
C ILE A 66 -7.19 -17.71 -7.80
N GLU A 67 -7.27 -17.25 -6.55
CA GLU A 67 -8.07 -17.90 -5.50
C GLU A 67 -8.48 -16.88 -4.44
N LYS A 68 -9.61 -17.11 -3.78
CA LYS A 68 -10.01 -16.40 -2.55
C LYS A 68 -9.64 -17.24 -1.35
N LEU A 69 -8.73 -16.76 -0.53
CA LEU A 69 -8.24 -17.45 0.66
C LEU A 69 -9.12 -17.11 1.86
N ALA A 70 -9.70 -18.12 2.50
CA ALA A 70 -10.59 -17.94 3.64
C ALA A 70 -9.82 -17.71 4.97
N TYR A 71 -10.54 -17.26 5.99
CA TYR A 71 -10.05 -17.26 7.37
C TYR A 71 -9.42 -18.60 7.75
N GLY A 72 -8.28 -18.55 8.45
CA GLY A 72 -7.54 -19.72 8.91
C GLY A 72 -6.58 -20.32 7.88
N THR A 73 -6.65 -19.90 6.60
CA THR A 73 -5.72 -20.35 5.55
C THR A 73 -4.29 -20.03 5.96
N ARG A 74 -3.42 -21.04 5.99
CA ARG A 74 -1.98 -20.87 6.23
C ARG A 74 -1.27 -20.49 4.95
N LEU A 75 -0.35 -19.55 5.06
CA LEU A 75 0.39 -19.02 3.92
C LEU A 75 1.86 -19.40 4.05
N LYS A 76 2.33 -20.27 3.16
CA LYS A 76 3.77 -20.51 3.01
C LYS A 76 4.38 -19.32 2.29
N VAL A 77 5.02 -18.41 3.04
CA VAL A 77 5.60 -17.19 2.48
C VAL A 77 6.93 -17.50 1.79
N GLU A 78 6.97 -17.35 0.46
CA GLU A 78 8.17 -17.58 -0.34
C GLU A 78 9.01 -16.31 -0.48
N LYS A 79 8.36 -15.14 -0.58
CA LYS A 79 9.04 -13.85 -0.71
C LYS A 79 8.27 -12.72 -0.05
N LYS A 80 8.95 -11.92 0.76
CA LYS A 80 8.42 -10.67 1.33
C LYS A 80 9.01 -9.48 0.58
N ASN A 81 8.18 -8.62 0.00
CA ASN A 81 8.64 -7.33 -0.52
C ASN A 81 8.51 -6.26 0.56
N VAL A 82 9.65 -5.68 0.96
CA VAL A 82 9.70 -4.68 2.05
C VAL A 82 9.03 -3.36 1.65
N HIS A 83 9.16 -2.95 0.39
CA HIS A 83 8.55 -1.71 -0.10
C HIS A 83 7.08 -1.92 -0.44
N THR A 84 6.75 -2.83 -1.35
CA THR A 84 5.37 -2.95 -1.84
C THR A 84 4.42 -3.60 -0.83
N LYS A 85 4.96 -4.33 0.16
CA LYS A 85 4.19 -5.14 1.12
C LYS A 85 3.29 -6.20 0.48
N TRP A 86 3.52 -6.51 -0.78
CA TRP A 86 2.97 -7.70 -1.41
C TRP A 86 3.89 -8.89 -1.11
N TRP A 87 3.31 -9.96 -0.60
CA TRP A 87 4.04 -11.19 -0.30
C TRP A 87 3.69 -12.23 -1.34
N ARG A 88 4.70 -12.92 -1.88
CA ARG A 88 4.48 -14.11 -2.68
C ARG A 88 4.33 -15.30 -1.73
N VAL A 89 3.23 -16.02 -1.90
CA VAL A 89 2.85 -17.14 -1.04
C VAL A 89 2.48 -18.35 -1.88
N LYS A 90 2.67 -19.52 -1.29
CA LYS A 90 2.16 -20.80 -1.79
C LYS A 90 1.04 -21.30 -0.89
N VAL A 91 -0.07 -21.73 -1.49
CA VAL A 91 -1.23 -22.31 -0.82
C VAL A 91 -1.63 -23.56 -1.62
N GLY A 92 -1.47 -24.74 -1.01
CA GLY A 92 -1.63 -26.01 -1.73
C GLY A 92 -0.74 -26.10 -2.98
N HIS A 93 -1.36 -26.25 -4.15
CA HIS A 93 -0.68 -26.28 -5.45
C HIS A 93 -0.60 -24.89 -6.12
N HIS A 94 -1.30 -23.89 -5.60
CA HIS A 94 -1.32 -22.55 -6.15
C HIS A 94 -0.21 -21.68 -5.54
N GLN A 95 0.27 -20.73 -6.33
CA GLN A 95 1.22 -19.71 -5.92
C GLN A 95 0.76 -18.36 -6.45
N GLY A 96 1.00 -17.30 -5.70
CA GLY A 96 0.60 -15.95 -6.09
C GLY A 96 0.98 -14.90 -5.07
N TRP A 97 0.36 -13.75 -5.17
CA TRP A 97 0.63 -12.56 -4.37
C TRP A 97 -0.56 -12.20 -3.50
N VAL A 98 -0.28 -11.87 -2.24
CA VAL A 98 -1.25 -11.35 -1.29
C VAL A 98 -0.82 -9.99 -0.76
N ALA A 99 -1.77 -9.09 -0.56
CA ALA A 99 -1.57 -7.82 0.11
C ALA A 99 -1.37 -8.06 1.61
N SER A 100 -0.12 -7.97 2.10
CA SER A 100 0.20 -8.48 3.44
C SER A 100 -0.49 -7.73 4.58
N TRP A 101 -0.87 -6.47 4.36
CA TRP A 101 -1.59 -5.66 5.34
C TRP A 101 -3.05 -6.11 5.54
N LEU A 102 -3.56 -6.98 4.68
CA LEU A 102 -4.91 -7.54 4.78
C LEU A 102 -4.93 -8.90 5.48
N ILE A 103 -3.78 -9.57 5.65
CA ILE A 103 -3.68 -10.88 6.28
C ILE A 103 -4.29 -10.85 7.69
N HIS A 104 -4.01 -9.78 8.46
CA HIS A 104 -4.38 -9.69 9.87
C HIS A 104 -5.67 -8.89 10.14
N GLN A 105 -6.52 -8.66 9.14
CA GLN A 105 -7.64 -7.73 9.24
C GLN A 105 -8.97 -8.38 9.65
N THR A 106 -9.16 -8.60 10.95
CA THR A 106 -10.31 -9.33 11.51
C THR A 106 -11.67 -8.65 11.33
N LYS A 107 -11.71 -7.32 11.18
CA LYS A 107 -12.97 -6.55 11.07
C LYS A 107 -13.56 -6.50 9.67
N TYR A 108 -12.88 -7.10 8.69
CA TYR A 108 -13.18 -6.85 7.29
C TYR A 108 -13.83 -8.05 6.59
N ARG A 109 -15.02 -7.82 6.02
CA ARG A 109 -15.90 -8.88 5.55
C ARG A 109 -15.59 -9.42 4.14
N ALA A 110 -15.20 -8.56 3.19
CA ALA A 110 -14.95 -8.98 1.81
C ALA A 110 -13.96 -8.06 1.08
N ILE A 111 -12.85 -8.59 0.55
CA ILE A 111 -11.79 -7.82 -0.12
C ILE A 111 -12.19 -7.37 -1.51
N ASN A 112 -12.04 -6.06 -1.71
CA ASN A 112 -12.17 -5.38 -2.98
C ASN A 112 -10.83 -4.76 -3.39
N SER A 113 -10.74 -4.36 -4.66
CA SER A 113 -9.55 -3.75 -5.25
C SER A 113 -9.08 -2.48 -4.53
N LEU A 114 -9.96 -1.77 -3.82
CA LEU A 114 -9.61 -0.59 -3.04
C LEU A 114 -8.80 -0.94 -1.79
N ALA A 115 -9.19 -1.99 -1.06
CA ALA A 115 -8.45 -2.45 0.12
C ALA A 115 -7.03 -2.93 -0.24
N GLU A 116 -6.84 -3.48 -1.43
CA GLU A 116 -5.55 -3.92 -1.97
C GLU A 116 -4.74 -2.81 -2.65
N ALA A 117 -5.29 -1.61 -2.78
CA ALA A 117 -4.60 -0.50 -3.40
C ALA A 117 -3.52 0.08 -2.46
N THR A 118 -2.35 0.36 -3.04
CA THR A 118 -1.34 1.24 -2.42
C THR A 118 -1.50 2.63 -3.00
N ILE A 119 -1.84 3.61 -2.17
CA ILE A 119 -2.16 4.97 -2.60
C ILE A 119 -1.15 5.92 -1.96
N VAL A 120 -0.45 6.69 -2.79
CA VAL A 120 0.41 7.77 -2.31
C VAL A 120 -0.34 9.09 -2.43
N LEU A 121 -0.41 9.80 -1.31
CA LEU A 121 -1.00 11.12 -1.21
C LEU A 121 0.11 12.12 -0.92
N ASP A 122 0.15 13.18 -1.71
CA ASP A 122 1.19 14.20 -1.63
C ASP A 122 0.58 15.55 -1.29
N PRO A 123 0.55 15.94 0.00
CA PRO A 123 0.18 17.30 0.35
C PRO A 123 1.29 18.24 -0.14
N GLY A 124 0.97 19.11 -1.09
CA GLY A 124 1.88 20.07 -1.69
C GLY A 124 2.59 20.94 -0.65
N HIS A 125 3.79 21.42 -0.99
CA HIS A 125 4.60 22.33 -0.16
C HIS A 125 4.97 21.72 1.21
N GLY A 126 5.18 22.57 2.23
CA GLY A 126 5.46 22.18 3.61
C GLY A 126 6.83 22.66 4.12
N GLY A 127 6.93 22.83 5.43
CA GLY A 127 8.11 23.36 6.09
C GLY A 127 8.38 24.80 5.65
N ILE A 128 9.57 25.03 5.09
CA ILE A 128 9.98 26.36 4.61
C ILE A 128 9.20 26.83 3.36
N ASP A 129 8.67 25.89 2.59
CA ASP A 129 7.87 26.19 1.40
C ASP A 129 6.41 26.39 1.82
N SER A 130 5.94 27.64 1.79
CA SER A 130 4.55 27.99 2.10
C SER A 130 3.55 27.57 1.02
N GLY A 131 4.05 27.32 -0.19
CA GLY A 131 3.27 27.46 -1.41
C GLY A 131 2.80 28.89 -1.62
N THR A 132 1.71 29.04 -2.36
CA THR A 132 1.13 30.36 -2.63
C THR A 132 0.68 31.03 -1.32
N ILE A 133 0.99 32.33 -1.19
CA ILE A 133 0.36 33.22 -0.22
C ILE A 133 -0.93 33.77 -0.82
N GLY A 134 -2.06 33.31 -0.29
CA GLY A 134 -3.39 33.74 -0.68
C GLY A 134 -3.89 34.98 0.08
N LEU A 135 -5.20 35.16 0.05
CA LEU A 135 -5.87 36.24 0.78
C LEU A 135 -5.55 36.19 2.28
N HIS A 136 -5.35 37.37 2.88
CA HIS A 136 -5.07 37.54 4.31
C HIS A 136 -3.80 36.82 4.82
N GLY A 137 -2.80 36.60 3.94
CA GLY A 137 -1.55 35.94 4.32
C GLY A 137 -1.67 34.42 4.46
N ALA A 138 -2.75 33.84 3.95
CA ALA A 138 -3.03 32.42 4.09
C ALA A 138 -2.06 31.58 3.23
N MET A 139 -1.32 30.67 3.87
CA MET A 139 -0.35 29.82 3.20
C MET A 139 -1.00 28.55 2.67
N GLU A 140 -0.82 28.23 1.39
CA GLU A 140 -1.35 27.03 0.74
C GLU A 140 -1.09 25.73 1.51
N LYS A 141 0.14 25.55 2.03
CA LYS A 141 0.54 24.36 2.80
C LYS A 141 -0.37 24.03 4.00
N THR A 142 -1.06 25.05 4.54
CA THR A 142 -1.97 24.92 5.68
C THR A 142 -3.31 24.29 5.32
N TYR A 143 -3.65 24.26 4.02
CA TYR A 143 -4.87 23.66 3.50
C TYR A 143 -4.61 22.34 2.76
N THR A 144 -3.45 22.18 2.13
CA THR A 144 -3.09 20.92 1.43
C THR A 144 -2.95 19.76 2.41
N LEU A 145 -2.25 19.97 3.54
CA LEU A 145 -2.05 18.95 4.57
C LEU A 145 -3.36 18.39 5.17
N PRO A 146 -4.26 19.21 5.76
CA PRO A 146 -5.48 18.68 6.36
C PRO A 146 -6.40 18.02 5.32
N THR A 147 -6.43 18.50 4.08
CA THR A 147 -7.22 17.87 3.02
C THR A 147 -6.70 16.47 2.67
N ALA A 148 -5.39 16.34 2.47
CA ALA A 148 -4.76 15.04 2.21
C ALA A 148 -4.89 14.08 3.40
N LEU A 149 -4.83 14.57 4.64
CA LEU A 149 -5.07 13.77 5.85
C LEU A 149 -6.52 13.26 5.91
N ALA A 150 -7.51 14.08 5.53
CA ALA A 150 -8.90 13.66 5.46
C ALA A 150 -9.12 12.55 4.41
N VAL A 151 -8.50 12.67 3.23
CA VAL A 151 -8.49 11.61 2.20
C VAL A 151 -7.84 10.34 2.76
N ALA A 152 -6.68 10.47 3.41
CA ALA A 152 -5.95 9.35 3.99
C ALA A 152 -6.79 8.60 5.03
N GLN A 153 -7.49 9.31 5.90
CA GLN A 153 -8.36 8.73 6.91
C GLN A 153 -9.48 7.90 6.28
N LEU A 154 -10.17 8.45 5.27
CA LEU A 154 -11.23 7.74 4.56
C LEU A 154 -10.71 6.49 3.84
N LEU A 155 -9.59 6.57 3.12
CA LEU A 155 -8.98 5.42 2.46
C LEU A 155 -8.52 4.33 3.45
N ARG A 156 -7.91 4.72 4.58
CA ARG A 156 -7.51 3.77 5.64
C ARG A 156 -8.71 3.08 6.28
N SER A 157 -9.85 3.77 6.42
CA SER A 157 -11.12 3.15 6.84
C SER A 157 -11.66 2.11 5.85
N LYS A 158 -11.16 2.16 4.60
CA LYS A 158 -11.41 1.16 3.55
C LYS A 158 -10.22 0.20 3.37
N TYR A 159 -9.31 0.18 4.35
CA TYR A 159 -8.19 -0.75 4.47
C TYR A 159 -7.10 -0.61 3.40
N SER A 160 -7.19 0.42 2.55
CA SER A 160 -6.14 0.74 1.59
C SER A 160 -4.84 1.04 2.31
N ARG A 161 -3.73 0.65 1.68
CA ARG A 161 -2.39 1.05 2.13
C ARG A 161 -2.13 2.48 1.69
N VAL A 162 -2.15 3.42 2.64
CA VAL A 162 -1.95 4.85 2.35
C VAL A 162 -0.61 5.36 2.85
N ILE A 163 0.17 5.90 1.93
CA ILE A 163 1.47 6.54 2.19
C ILE A 163 1.30 8.04 1.94
N LEU A 164 1.76 8.86 2.88
CA LEU A 164 1.77 10.32 2.76
C LEU A 164 3.22 10.77 2.54
N THR A 165 3.48 11.65 1.58
CA THR A 165 4.83 12.22 1.38
C THR A 165 5.27 13.06 2.58
N ARG A 166 4.32 13.71 3.26
CA ARG A 166 4.47 14.33 4.58
C ARG A 166 3.20 14.18 5.43
N GLN A 167 3.38 14.06 6.74
CA GLN A 167 2.27 13.93 7.72
C GLN A 167 2.15 15.13 8.67
N SER A 168 3.09 16.07 8.58
CA SER A 168 3.19 17.29 9.37
C SER A 168 3.64 18.45 8.47
N ASP A 169 3.80 19.64 9.04
CA ASP A 169 4.38 20.78 8.33
C ASP A 169 5.91 20.64 8.24
N GLN A 170 6.37 19.83 7.29
CA GLN A 170 7.78 19.55 7.03
C GLN A 170 8.09 19.65 5.53
N SER A 171 9.33 20.03 5.22
CA SER A 171 9.81 20.12 3.84
C SER A 171 9.99 18.73 3.23
N VAL A 172 9.53 18.57 1.98
CA VAL A 172 9.81 17.40 1.14
C VAL A 172 10.18 17.90 -0.25
N SER A 173 11.37 17.54 -0.74
CA SER A 173 11.82 17.97 -2.07
C SER A 173 10.92 17.39 -3.17
N LEU A 174 10.77 18.14 -4.27
CA LEU A 174 9.96 17.72 -5.42
C LEU A 174 10.38 16.33 -5.92
N SER A 175 11.68 16.09 -6.12
CA SER A 175 12.21 14.79 -6.57
C SER A 175 11.96 13.61 -5.63
N LYS A 176 11.78 13.84 -4.32
CA LYS A 176 11.50 12.76 -3.36
C LYS A 176 10.05 12.28 -3.44
N ARG A 177 9.11 13.15 -3.79
CA ARG A 177 7.67 12.85 -3.84
C ARG A 177 7.31 11.74 -4.84
N PRO A 178 7.71 11.79 -6.13
CA PRO A 178 7.44 10.71 -7.08
C PRO A 178 8.28 9.45 -6.79
N LYS A 179 9.49 9.60 -6.22
CA LYS A 179 10.33 8.44 -5.81
C LYS A 179 9.60 7.53 -4.82
N ILE A 180 8.87 8.09 -3.85
CA ILE A 180 8.06 7.31 -2.91
C ILE A 180 7.06 6.42 -3.67
N ALA A 181 6.28 6.99 -4.60
CA ALA A 181 5.31 6.22 -5.39
C ALA A 181 5.96 5.16 -6.28
N ASN A 182 7.10 5.48 -6.89
CA ASN A 182 7.83 4.57 -7.75
C ASN A 182 8.42 3.37 -6.98
N MET A 183 9.02 3.62 -5.81
CA MET A 183 9.62 2.58 -4.95
C MET A 183 8.55 1.65 -4.38
N ASP A 184 7.44 2.20 -3.89
CA ASP A 184 6.33 1.42 -3.32
C ASP A 184 5.43 0.78 -4.38
N LYS A 185 5.72 0.99 -5.68
CA LYS A 185 4.91 0.54 -6.82
C LYS A 185 3.44 0.90 -6.65
N ALA A 186 3.17 2.13 -6.22
CA ALA A 186 1.83 2.60 -5.88
C ALA A 186 0.82 2.32 -7.00
N THR A 187 -0.41 1.97 -6.64
CA THR A 187 -1.53 1.85 -7.57
C THR A 187 -1.82 3.18 -8.26
N LEU A 188 -1.67 4.28 -7.50
CA LEU A 188 -1.80 5.65 -7.97
C LEU A 188 -1.11 6.64 -7.01
N PHE A 189 -0.88 7.84 -7.52
CA PHE A 189 -0.37 9.01 -6.80
C PHE A 189 -1.31 10.21 -7.01
N ILE A 190 -1.57 10.97 -5.94
CA ILE A 190 -2.35 12.22 -6.01
C ILE A 190 -1.60 13.30 -5.24
N SER A 191 -1.25 14.39 -5.92
CA SER A 191 -0.76 15.62 -5.30
C SER A 191 -1.90 16.62 -5.09
N PHE A 192 -1.88 17.32 -3.96
CA PHE A 192 -2.93 18.24 -3.52
C PHE A 192 -2.35 19.64 -3.39
N HIS A 193 -2.89 20.58 -4.16
CA HIS A 193 -2.47 21.97 -4.26
C HIS A 193 -3.66 22.93 -4.29
N PHE A 194 -3.40 24.22 -4.17
CA PHE A 194 -4.34 25.29 -4.48
C PHE A 194 -3.68 26.35 -5.36
N ASN A 195 -4.40 26.78 -6.39
CA ASN A 195 -3.86 27.63 -7.44
C ASN A 195 -3.82 29.11 -7.00
N SER A 196 -3.20 29.94 -7.83
CA SER A 196 -3.15 31.39 -7.71
C SER A 196 -3.09 32.02 -9.09
N ALA A 197 -3.93 33.04 -9.32
CA ALA A 197 -3.91 33.79 -10.57
C ALA A 197 -2.88 34.93 -10.57
N GLY A 198 -2.21 35.18 -9.42
CA GLY A 198 -1.27 36.30 -9.24
C GLY A 198 -1.96 37.67 -9.12
N LYS A 199 -3.28 37.72 -9.33
CA LYS A 199 -4.12 38.91 -9.16
C LYS A 199 -5.43 38.49 -8.51
N LYS A 200 -5.79 39.19 -7.44
CA LYS A 200 -7.02 38.94 -6.68
C LYS A 200 -8.24 38.83 -7.61
N ASN A 201 -9.00 37.75 -7.46
CA ASN A 201 -10.21 37.43 -8.22
C ASN A 201 -10.03 37.33 -9.75
N ALA A 202 -8.81 37.15 -10.27
CA ALA A 202 -8.61 37.00 -11.72
C ALA A 202 -8.97 35.61 -12.26
N ALA A 203 -8.98 34.58 -11.41
CA ALA A 203 -9.48 33.25 -11.74
C ALA A 203 -10.14 32.59 -10.53
N GLN A 204 -10.89 31.51 -10.79
CA GLN A 204 -11.54 30.68 -9.79
C GLN A 204 -11.78 29.27 -10.35
N GLY A 205 -12.07 28.33 -9.46
CA GLY A 205 -12.36 26.94 -9.78
C GLY A 205 -11.25 25.96 -9.45
N PHE A 206 -11.53 24.68 -9.61
CA PHE A 206 -10.58 23.59 -9.44
C PHE A 206 -10.23 22.95 -10.78
N GLU A 207 -9.09 22.27 -10.84
CA GLU A 207 -8.60 21.55 -12.02
C GLU A 207 -7.78 20.33 -11.63
N VAL A 208 -7.76 19.34 -12.53
CA VAL A 208 -6.97 18.12 -12.38
C VAL A 208 -5.91 18.09 -13.46
N PHE A 209 -4.65 18.12 -13.05
CA PHE A 209 -3.51 17.99 -13.94
C PHE A 209 -3.03 16.56 -14.04
N GLN A 210 -2.58 16.21 -15.24
CA GLN A 210 -1.85 14.98 -15.51
C GLN A 210 -0.70 15.25 -16.48
N TYR A 211 0.33 14.41 -16.42
CA TYR A 211 1.43 14.42 -17.39
C TYR A 211 1.36 13.22 -18.33
N HIS A 212 1.32 12.01 -17.76
CA HIS A 212 1.34 10.75 -18.50
C HIS A 212 -0.05 10.27 -18.93
N GLN A 213 -0.16 9.65 -20.10
CA GLN A 213 -1.43 9.08 -20.60
C GLN A 213 -1.98 7.95 -19.71
N ASN A 214 -1.12 7.23 -18.99
CA ASN A 214 -1.53 6.18 -18.06
C ASN A 214 -2.36 6.72 -16.87
N ALA A 215 -2.35 8.02 -16.63
CA ALA A 215 -3.15 8.70 -15.62
C ALA A 215 -4.52 9.15 -16.14
N ARG A 216 -4.80 9.08 -17.46
CA ARG A 216 -6.04 9.58 -18.07
C ARG A 216 -7.30 9.02 -17.43
N LYS A 217 -7.34 7.70 -17.22
CA LYS A 217 -8.48 7.06 -16.55
C LYS A 217 -8.63 7.56 -15.10
N LEU A 218 -7.53 7.75 -14.38
CA LEU A 218 -7.57 8.27 -13.00
C LEU A 218 -8.07 9.72 -12.96
N ALA A 219 -7.52 10.60 -13.80
CA ALA A 219 -7.93 12.00 -13.91
C ALA A 219 -9.43 12.12 -14.24
N GLN A 220 -9.92 11.34 -15.21
CA GLN A 220 -11.34 11.30 -15.57
C GLN A 220 -12.23 10.83 -14.41
N LYS A 221 -11.83 9.76 -13.71
CA LYS A 221 -12.60 9.27 -12.55
C LYS A 221 -12.60 10.28 -11.41
N LEU A 222 -11.52 11.01 -11.16
CA LEU A 222 -11.52 12.06 -10.15
C LEU A 222 -12.38 13.25 -10.56
N ASN A 223 -12.14 13.81 -11.75
CA ASN A 223 -12.86 14.98 -12.26
C ASN A 223 -14.37 14.77 -12.31
N ASN A 224 -14.83 13.60 -12.78
CA ASN A 224 -16.26 13.29 -12.89
C ASN A 224 -16.94 13.08 -11.53
N ASN A 225 -16.18 12.89 -10.44
CA ASN A 225 -16.73 12.73 -9.10
C ASN A 225 -16.76 14.02 -8.29
N PHE A 226 -16.11 15.09 -8.76
CA PHE A 226 -16.17 16.44 -8.17
C PHE A 226 -17.47 17.17 -8.53
N VAL A 227 -18.62 16.54 -8.26
CA VAL A 227 -19.95 17.05 -8.60
C VAL A 227 -20.56 17.94 -7.52
N ASN A 228 -20.04 17.87 -6.28
CA ASN A 228 -20.60 18.59 -5.12
C ASN A 228 -19.68 19.69 -4.59
N LEU A 229 -18.58 19.98 -5.29
CA LEU A 229 -17.69 21.06 -4.89
C LEU A 229 -18.37 22.40 -5.24
N PRO A 230 -18.44 23.36 -4.30
CA PRO A 230 -19.04 24.67 -4.54
C PRO A 230 -18.14 25.60 -5.39
N LEU A 231 -17.29 25.05 -6.25
CA LEU A 231 -16.35 25.80 -7.08
C LEU A 231 -16.54 25.40 -8.56
N VAL A 232 -16.09 26.26 -9.48
CA VAL A 232 -16.14 25.98 -10.92
C VAL A 232 -15.22 24.81 -11.26
N ASN A 233 -15.72 23.81 -11.99
CA ASN A 233 -14.89 22.75 -12.55
C ASN A 233 -14.23 23.25 -13.85
N ARG A 234 -12.90 23.39 -13.85
CA ARG A 234 -12.12 23.81 -15.03
C ARG A 234 -11.62 22.63 -15.87
N GLY A 235 -11.90 21.41 -15.43
CA GLY A 235 -11.64 20.18 -16.16
C GLY A 235 -10.25 19.59 -15.90
N ILE A 236 -9.80 18.81 -16.88
CA ILE A 236 -8.52 18.11 -16.87
C ILE A 236 -7.58 18.80 -17.83
N ALA A 237 -6.36 19.09 -17.39
CA ALA A 237 -5.34 19.73 -18.19
C ALA A 237 -4.02 18.95 -18.15
N PHE A 238 -3.16 19.21 -19.14
CA PHE A 238 -1.76 18.79 -19.09
C PHE A 238 -0.99 19.72 -18.15
N GLY A 239 -0.10 19.17 -17.33
CA GLY A 239 0.77 19.95 -16.44
C GLY A 239 2.16 19.33 -16.33
N ASP A 240 3.19 20.11 -16.68
CA ASP A 240 4.59 19.69 -16.60
C ASP A 240 5.18 19.92 -15.19
N PHE A 241 4.61 19.21 -14.22
CA PHE A 241 5.06 19.24 -12.83
C PHE A 241 5.97 18.05 -12.54
N GLU A 242 7.10 18.27 -11.86
CA GLU A 242 8.09 17.23 -11.55
C GLU A 242 7.47 16.01 -10.85
N VAL A 243 6.53 16.25 -9.91
CA VAL A 243 5.81 15.19 -9.19
C VAL A 243 4.93 14.30 -10.08
N LEU A 244 4.59 14.77 -11.29
CA LEU A 244 3.85 14.03 -12.32
C LEU A 244 4.78 13.46 -13.38
N ARG A 245 5.69 14.28 -13.93
CA ARG A 245 6.63 13.91 -14.98
C ARG A 245 7.53 12.75 -14.56
N ASP A 246 8.08 12.79 -13.35
CA ASP A 246 9.03 11.78 -12.86
C ASP A 246 8.32 10.58 -12.18
N ASN A 247 6.99 10.57 -12.19
CA ASN A 247 6.18 9.52 -11.59
C ASN A 247 5.85 8.44 -12.64
N GLN A 248 6.37 7.23 -12.42
CA GLN A 248 6.13 6.07 -13.28
C GLN A 248 4.78 5.41 -12.97
N ARG A 249 4.06 5.89 -11.95
CA ARG A 249 2.74 5.41 -11.55
C ARG A 249 1.67 6.36 -12.11
N PRO A 250 0.42 5.91 -12.29
CA PRO A 250 -0.69 6.81 -12.60
C PRO A 250 -0.76 7.94 -11.56
N ALA A 251 -0.47 9.16 -12.00
CA ALA A 251 -0.25 10.31 -11.13
C ALA A 251 -1.06 11.52 -11.61
N VAL A 252 -1.72 12.19 -10.67
CA VAL A 252 -2.43 13.45 -10.92
C VAL A 252 -2.06 14.48 -9.87
N LEU A 253 -2.21 15.75 -10.21
CA LEU A 253 -2.17 16.87 -9.28
C LEU A 253 -3.53 17.56 -9.32
N ILE A 254 -4.12 17.83 -8.16
CA ILE A 254 -5.42 18.49 -8.05
C ILE A 254 -5.16 19.89 -7.49
N GLU A 255 -5.47 20.91 -8.29
CA GLU A 255 -5.61 22.28 -7.81
C GLU A 255 -7.03 22.47 -7.30
N MET A 256 -7.21 22.54 -6.00
CA MET A 256 -8.52 22.44 -5.36
C MET A 256 -9.25 23.78 -5.21
N GLY A 257 -8.90 24.80 -6.00
CA GLY A 257 -9.42 26.17 -5.88
C GLY A 257 -8.31 27.22 -5.92
N PHE A 258 -8.67 28.49 -6.10
CA PHE A 258 -7.71 29.61 -6.13
C PHE A 258 -7.59 30.31 -4.77
N MET A 259 -6.37 30.41 -4.24
CA MET A 259 -6.03 31.05 -2.97
C MET A 259 -6.25 32.57 -2.96
N ASP A 260 -6.20 33.20 -4.13
CA ASP A 260 -6.41 34.64 -4.37
C ASP A 260 -7.82 34.97 -4.88
N SER A 261 -8.70 33.97 -5.00
CA SER A 261 -10.13 34.15 -5.25
C SER A 261 -10.91 34.29 -3.95
N THR A 262 -11.63 35.41 -3.80
CA THR A 262 -12.48 35.67 -2.63
C THR A 262 -13.60 34.64 -2.52
N HIS A 263 -14.13 34.20 -3.67
CA HIS A 263 -15.14 33.15 -3.75
C HIS A 263 -14.58 31.80 -3.29
N ASP A 264 -13.49 31.34 -3.90
CA ASP A 264 -12.97 30.00 -3.61
C ASP A 264 -12.40 29.94 -2.20
N PHE A 265 -11.64 30.95 -1.79
CA PHE A 265 -10.98 30.99 -0.49
C PHE A 265 -11.97 30.94 0.68
N LYS A 266 -13.20 31.46 0.50
CA LYS A 266 -14.30 31.30 1.48
C LYS A 266 -14.60 29.81 1.74
N HIS A 267 -14.54 28.97 0.72
CA HIS A 267 -14.76 27.54 0.82
C HIS A 267 -13.51 26.78 1.26
N ILE A 268 -12.34 27.08 0.66
CA ILE A 268 -11.04 26.44 0.94
C ILE A 268 -10.74 26.40 2.44
N LYS A 269 -10.99 27.52 3.14
CA LYS A 269 -10.73 27.63 4.59
C LYS A 269 -11.66 26.79 5.48
N SER A 270 -12.72 26.20 4.93
CA SER A 270 -13.71 25.46 5.69
C SER A 270 -13.38 23.96 5.77
N LYS A 271 -13.58 23.36 6.95
CA LYS A 271 -13.51 21.90 7.13
C LYS A 271 -14.55 21.15 6.29
N ILE A 272 -15.67 21.80 5.96
CA ILE A 272 -16.72 21.23 5.12
C ILE A 272 -16.17 20.97 3.72
N TYR A 273 -15.51 21.96 3.11
CA TYR A 273 -14.90 21.81 1.79
C TYR A 273 -13.86 20.70 1.76
N GLN A 274 -12.95 20.65 2.75
CA GLN A 274 -11.94 19.59 2.87
C GLN A 274 -12.57 18.18 2.91
N ARG A 275 -13.68 18.02 3.63
CA ARG A 275 -14.43 16.76 3.71
C ARG A 275 -15.14 16.41 2.40
N LEU A 276 -15.67 17.40 1.68
CA LEU A 276 -16.29 17.19 0.37
C LEU A 276 -15.25 16.70 -0.63
N VAL A 277 -14.11 17.39 -0.75
CA VAL A 277 -12.97 16.96 -1.57
C VAL A 277 -12.55 15.54 -1.19
N ALA A 278 -12.38 15.26 0.10
CA ALA A 278 -11.96 13.94 0.55
C ALA A 278 -12.92 12.81 0.13
N ARG A 279 -14.23 13.04 0.26
CA ARG A 279 -15.27 12.08 -0.15
C ARG A 279 -15.26 11.85 -1.66
N ASP A 280 -15.17 12.92 -2.44
CA ASP A 280 -15.22 12.84 -3.91
C ASP A 280 -13.94 12.20 -4.48
N VAL A 281 -12.77 12.51 -3.91
CA VAL A 281 -11.49 11.83 -4.24
C VAL A 281 -11.58 10.33 -3.97
N VAL A 282 -12.07 9.92 -2.79
CA VAL A 282 -12.21 8.50 -2.46
C VAL A 282 -13.19 7.79 -3.39
N ARG A 283 -14.29 8.45 -3.78
CA ARG A 283 -15.24 7.91 -4.76
C ARG A 283 -14.58 7.71 -6.13
N GLY A 284 -13.84 8.71 -6.61
CA GLY A 284 -13.09 8.63 -7.86
C GLY A 284 -12.03 7.53 -7.86
N ILE A 285 -11.26 7.41 -6.77
CA ILE A 285 -10.29 6.32 -6.60
C ILE A 285 -10.99 4.95 -6.63
N THR A 286 -12.11 4.81 -5.90
CA THR A 286 -12.88 3.56 -5.84
C THR A 286 -13.28 3.11 -7.24
N GLN A 287 -13.76 4.03 -8.09
CA GLN A 287 -14.14 3.73 -9.48
C GLN A 287 -12.95 3.50 -10.42
N TYR A 288 -11.76 3.96 -10.05
CA TYR A 288 -10.55 3.76 -10.85
C TYR A 288 -9.92 2.38 -10.63
N VAL A 289 -9.96 1.88 -9.39
CA VAL A 289 -9.38 0.59 -8.99
C VAL A 289 -10.33 -0.60 -9.19
N HIS A 290 -11.63 -0.34 -9.31
CA HIS A 290 -12.64 -1.30 -9.72
C HIS A 290 -12.61 -1.49 -11.25
#